data_AF-A0A557SRG3-F1
#
_entry.id   AF-A0A557SRG3-F1
#
_cell.length_a   1.000
_cell.length_b   1.000
_cell.length_c   1.000
_cell.angle_alpha   90.00
_cell.angle_beta   90.00
_cell.angle_gamma   90.00
#
_symmetry.space_group_name_H-M   'P 1'
#
loop_
_entity.id
_entity.type
_entity.pdbx_description
1 polymer ?
#
loop_
_entity_poly.entity_id
_entity_poly.type
_entity_poly.pdbx_seq_one_letter_code
_entity_poly.pdbx_strand_id
1 'polypeptide(L)' 'MPLFSIYIVLLEYSHLTYVGIAEFNYPHTGNFMFHSHINEFSDLGWMGLFDVVKK' A
#
# COMPACT_ATOMS: atom_id res chain seq x y z
N MET A 1 9.39 -10.76 4.77
CA MET A 1 8.61 -11.12 5.98
C MET A 1 7.19 -10.62 5.74
N PRO A 2 6.21 -11.52 5.58
CA PRO A 2 5.00 -11.24 4.80
C PRO A 2 3.79 -11.18 5.72
N LEU A 3 3.28 -9.97 6.02
CA LEU A 3 1.95 -9.78 6.63
C LEU A 3 1.43 -8.33 6.54
N PHE A 4 2.20 -7.39 5.99
CA PHE A 4 1.81 -5.97 5.91
C PHE A 4 1.82 -5.41 4.47
N SER A 5 1.66 -6.24 3.44
CA SER A 5 1.15 -5.72 2.18
C SER A 5 -0.33 -5.44 2.42
N ILE A 6 -0.61 -4.23 2.89
CA ILE A 6 -1.96 -3.68 3.03
C ILE A 6 -2.69 -3.97 1.73
N TYR A 7 -3.70 -4.83 1.80
CA TYR A 7 -4.59 -5.20 0.71
C TYR A 7 -5.44 -3.98 0.31
N ILE A 8 -4.83 -2.97 -0.29
CA ILE A 8 -5.49 -1.96 -1.12
C ILE A 8 -4.86 -2.09 -2.50
N VAL A 9 -5.01 -3.28 -3.07
CA VAL A 9 -4.97 -3.44 -4.51
C VAL A 9 -6.32 -4.07 -4.79
N LEU A 10 -7.25 -3.19 -5.12
CA LEU A 10 -8.53 -3.55 -5.70
C LEU A 10 -8.28 -4.65 -6.72
N LEU A 11 -8.90 -5.80 -6.48
CA LEU A 11 -9.03 -6.88 -7.44
C LEU A 11 -9.59 -6.26 -8.73
N GLU A 12 -8.71 -6.00 -9.70
CA GLU A 12 -9.13 -5.71 -11.07
C GLU A 12 -9.88 -6.94 -11.56
N TYR A 13 -11.19 -6.81 -11.75
CA TYR A 13 -11.98 -7.39 -12.84
C TYR A 13 -13.46 -7.02 -12.66
N SER A 14 -13.79 -5.73 -12.68
CA SER A 14 -15.06 -5.23 -13.22
C SER A 14 -15.00 -3.71 -13.31
N HIS A 15 -15.62 -3.14 -14.34
CA HIS A 15 -15.59 -1.73 -14.77
C HIS A 15 -16.16 -0.71 -13.76
N LEU A 16 -15.86 -0.83 -12.47
CA LEU A 16 -16.37 0.02 -11.41
C LEU A 16 -15.21 0.72 -10.72
N THR A 17 -15.28 2.05 -10.61
CA THR A 17 -14.39 2.84 -9.77
C THR A 17 -14.79 2.61 -8.32
N TYR A 18 -13.90 2.03 -7.52
CA TYR A 18 -14.11 1.85 -6.09
C TYR A 18 -13.28 2.86 -5.31
N VAL A 19 -13.91 3.52 -4.33
CA VAL A 19 -13.24 4.37 -3.34
C VAL A 19 -13.39 3.68 -1.99
N GLY A 20 -12.28 3.54 -1.27
CA GLY A 20 -12.26 2.95 0.06
C GLY A 20 -11.35 3.75 0.99
N ILE A 21 -11.61 3.63 2.29
CA ILE A 21 -10.76 4.17 3.36
C ILE A 21 -10.17 2.97 4.11
N ALA A 22 -8.89 3.03 4.42
CA ALA A 22 -8.23 2.04 5.25
C ALA A 22 -7.67 2.70 6.51
N GLU A 23 -7.93 2.08 7.66
CA GLU A 23 -7.50 2.56 8.97
C GLU A 23 -6.55 1.55 9.61
N PHE A 24 -5.39 2.01 10.05
CA PHE A 24 -4.39 1.21 10.74
C PHE A 24 -3.43 2.12 11.53
N ASN A 25 -2.63 1.53 12.42
CA ASN A 25 -1.64 2.23 13.23
C ASN A 25 -0.24 1.67 12.97
N TYR A 26 0.78 2.55 13.00
CA TYR A 26 2.17 2.13 12.89
C TYR A 26 2.76 1.84 14.28
N PRO A 27 3.17 0.58 14.58
CA PRO A 27 3.72 0.24 15.89
C PRO A 27 5.17 0.71 16.08
N HIS A 28 5.88 1.00 14.99
CA HIS A 28 7.29 1.36 14.98
C HIS A 28 7.55 2.53 14.05
N THR A 29 8.60 3.29 14.32
CA THR A 29 9.07 4.37 13.45
C THR A 29 9.99 3.86 12.35
N GLY A 30 10.04 4.57 11.23
CA GLY A 30 10.89 4.25 10.08
C GLY A 30 10.15 4.39 8.76
N ASN A 31 10.81 3.94 7.69
CA ASN A 31 10.27 3.99 6.34
C ASN A 31 9.43 2.75 6.03
N PHE A 32 8.15 2.94 5.72
CA PHE A 32 7.23 1.88 5.32
C PHE A 32 6.89 2.03 3.84
N MET A 33 7.23 1.01 3.05
CA MET A 33 6.93 0.98 1.61
C MET A 33 5.50 0.54 1.36
N PHE A 34 4.80 1.30 0.52
CA PHE A 34 3.57 0.87 -0.12
C PHE A 34 3.80 0.78 -1.63
N HIS A 35 3.24 -0.25 -2.25
CA HIS A 35 3.37 -0.49 -3.68
C HIS A 35 2.19 -1.30 -4.19
N SER A 36 1.98 -1.31 -5.50
CA SER A 36 1.04 -2.25 -6.10
C SER A 36 1.52 -3.69 -5.91
N HIS A 37 0.66 -4.57 -5.42
CA HIS A 37 0.96 -6.00 -5.31
C HIS A 37 1.07 -6.67 -6.69
N ILE A 38 0.64 -5.99 -7.76
CA ILE A 38 0.91 -6.39 -9.13
C ILE A 38 2.28 -5.81 -9.52
N ASN A 39 3.23 -6.69 -9.81
CA ASN A 39 4.62 -6.32 -10.07
C ASN A 39 4.78 -5.31 -11.22
N GLU A 40 4.01 -5.47 -12.31
CA GLU A 40 4.09 -4.58 -13.47
C GLU A 40 3.88 -3.10 -13.11
N PHE A 41 2.90 -2.79 -12.24
CA PHE A 41 2.68 -1.42 -11.80
C PHE A 41 3.79 -0.92 -10.86
N SER A 42 4.32 -1.80 -10.01
CA SER A 42 5.48 -1.46 -9.16
C SER A 42 6.72 -1.14 -10.00
N ASP A 43 6.98 -1.92 -11.04
CA ASP A 43 8.08 -1.69 -12.00
C ASP A 43 7.90 -0.38 -12.77
N LEU A 44 6.65 0.02 -13.03
CA LEU A 44 6.29 1.33 -13.59
C LEU A 44 6.34 2.47 -12.56
N GLY A 45 6.79 2.20 -11.34
CA GLY A 45 7.03 3.22 -10.31
C GLY A 45 5.84 3.53 -9.42
N TRP A 46 4.79 2.70 -9.40
CA TRP A 46 3.65 2.86 -8.50
C TRP A 46 3.98 2.37 -7.10
N MET A 47 4.91 3.08 -6.48
CA MET A 47 5.45 2.82 -5.15
C MET A 47 5.61 4.14 -4.41
N GLY A 48 5.58 4.08 -3.08
CA GLY A 48 5.90 5.21 -2.23
C GLY A 48 6.35 4.77 -0.85
N LEU A 49 6.80 5.75 -0.06
CA LEU A 49 7.28 5.54 1.30
C LEU A 49 6.50 6.45 2.24
N PHE A 50 6.04 5.88 3.35
CA PHE A 50 5.64 6.64 4.52
C PHE A 50 6.84 6.75 5.46
N ASP A 51 7.25 7.98 5.78
CA ASP A 51 8.23 8.26 6.84
C ASP A 51 7.48 8.43 8.18
N VAL A 52 7.50 7.38 8.99
CA VAL A 52 6.82 7.36 10.29
C VAL A 52 7.79 7.81 11.37
N VAL A 53 7.58 9.02 11.87
CA VAL A 53 8.40 9.63 12.92
C VAL A 53 7.76 9.50 14.30
N LYS A 54 8.58 9.58 15.36
CA LYS A 54 8.04 9.70 16.73
C LYS A 54 7.37 11.06 16.85
N LYS A 55 6.24 11.09 17.55
CA LYS A 55 5.56 12.33 17.90
C LYS A 55 6.40 13.16 18.87
#